data_AF-M2YYS0-F1
#
_entry.id   AF-M2YYS0-F1
#
_cell.length_a   1.000
_cell.length_b   1.000
_cell.length_c   1.000
_cell.angle_alpha   90.00
_cell.angle_beta   90.00
_cell.angle_gamma   90.00
#
_symmetry.space_group_name_H-M   'P 1'
#
loop_
_entity.id
_entity.type
_entity.pdbx_description
1 polymer ?
#
loop_
_entity_poly.entity_id
_entity_poly.type
_entity_poly.pdbx_seq_one_letter_code
_entity_poly.pdbx_strand_id
1 'polypeptide(L)'
;MVNLLAAYADRPEPRSVAVVGNQPLPPDPRRAKAIDACDLVIRVNGFVVDEPGGPETVGSRVHVVVFNRAVRATKHVFRDYRKRLYLLVEPGRMHWEPEDIPGWWPGDLGFVPVPNREVVLPLSDALGLPSREEGLWSTTGTLAAWIARTSFPHASLVLSGFSFIDDPVQTHWEHAAGDSCIVGPEHRIAAEGRLLDSWTKTGETELLR
;
A
#
# COMPACT_ATOMS: atom_id res chain seq x y z
N MET A 1 10.47 -1.74 12.59
CA MET A 1 9.19 -1.56 11.86
C MET A 1 8.02 -2.27 12.54
N VAL A 2 8.11 -3.58 12.83
CA VAL A 2 7.00 -4.38 13.43
C VAL A 2 6.39 -3.76 14.68
N ASN A 3 7.19 -3.42 15.70
CA ASN A 3 6.67 -2.80 16.94
C ASN A 3 5.92 -1.50 16.70
N LEU A 4 6.33 -0.74 15.67
CA LEU A 4 5.67 0.51 15.32
C LEU A 4 4.32 0.25 14.63
N LEU A 5 4.25 -0.72 13.72
CA LEU A 5 2.98 -1.15 13.13
C LEU A 5 2.01 -1.66 14.19
N ALA A 6 2.51 -2.49 15.12
CA ALA A 6 1.73 -3.04 16.23
C ALA A 6 1.17 -1.95 17.17
N ALA A 7 1.89 -0.85 17.38
CA ALA A 7 1.44 0.27 18.20
C ALA A 7 0.25 1.04 17.60
N TYR A 8 0.03 0.95 16.28
CA TYR A 8 -1.08 1.60 15.57
C TYR A 8 -2.22 0.63 15.21
N ALA A 9 -2.03 -0.66 15.43
CA ALA A 9 -3.08 -1.66 15.27
C ALA A 9 -4.04 -1.65 16.47
N ASP A 10 -5.20 -2.30 16.32
CA ASP A 10 -6.17 -2.50 17.41
C ASP A 10 -5.64 -3.38 18.55
N ARG A 11 -4.55 -4.11 18.29
CA ARG A 11 -3.88 -4.98 19.27
C ARG A 11 -2.39 -5.16 18.94
N PRO A 12 -1.54 -5.47 19.95
CA PRO A 12 -0.10 -5.64 19.76
C PRO A 12 0.31 -6.77 18.80
N GLU A 13 -0.56 -7.77 18.61
CA GLU A 13 -0.36 -8.88 17.67
C GLU A 13 -1.59 -9.00 16.76
N PRO A 14 -1.63 -8.24 15.64
CA PRO A 14 -2.69 -8.31 14.65
C PRO A 14 -2.85 -9.74 14.13
N ARG A 15 -4.08 -10.25 14.15
CA ARG A 15 -4.43 -11.55 13.57
C ARG A 15 -4.93 -11.41 12.14
N SER A 16 -5.33 -10.21 11.75
CA SER A 16 -5.77 -9.86 10.41
C SER A 16 -5.20 -8.50 9.99
N VAL A 17 -4.71 -8.42 8.76
CA VAL A 17 -4.17 -7.20 8.17
C VAL A 17 -4.80 -6.98 6.81
N ALA A 18 -5.40 -5.82 6.60
CA ALA A 18 -5.84 -5.40 5.27
C ALA A 18 -4.81 -4.47 4.62
N VAL A 19 -4.52 -4.69 3.34
CA VAL A 19 -3.78 -3.75 2.50
C VAL A 19 -4.64 -3.37 1.32
N VAL A 20 -4.89 -2.07 1.18
CA VAL A 20 -5.79 -1.55 0.14
C VAL A 20 -5.04 -0.60 -0.78
N GLY A 21 -4.92 -1.01 -2.03
CA GLY A 21 -4.42 -0.20 -3.14
C GLY A 21 -5.41 0.87 -3.58
N ASN A 22 -5.06 1.60 -4.64
CA ASN A 22 -5.81 2.78 -5.08
C ASN A 22 -6.67 2.57 -6.32
N GLN A 23 -6.82 1.34 -6.81
CA GLN A 23 -7.72 1.07 -7.94
C GLN A 23 -9.16 1.50 -7.58
N PRO A 24 -9.89 2.19 -8.48
CA PRO A 24 -11.33 2.38 -8.35
C PRO A 24 -12.05 1.03 -8.33
N LEU A 25 -12.90 0.82 -7.33
CA LEU A 25 -13.69 -0.40 -7.18
C LEU A 25 -15.19 -0.07 -7.15
N PRO A 26 -16.05 -0.94 -7.70
CA PRO A 26 -17.50 -0.76 -7.59
C PRO A 26 -17.95 -0.97 -6.13
N PRO A 27 -19.06 -0.37 -5.67
CA PRO A 27 -19.55 -0.58 -4.30
C PRO A 27 -19.72 -2.06 -3.94
N ASP A 28 -19.19 -2.45 -2.79
CA ASP A 28 -19.34 -3.78 -2.20
C ASP A 28 -19.29 -3.68 -0.66
N PRO A 29 -20.46 -3.74 0.02
CA PRO A 29 -20.54 -3.73 1.48
C PRO A 29 -19.81 -4.88 2.17
N ARG A 30 -19.67 -6.05 1.52
CA ARG A 30 -18.96 -7.19 2.12
C ARG A 30 -17.47 -6.91 2.16
N ARG A 31 -16.92 -6.37 1.07
CA ARG A 31 -15.51 -5.97 0.99
C ARG A 31 -15.18 -4.87 1.99
N ALA A 32 -16.01 -3.83 2.07
CA ALA A 32 -15.84 -2.75 3.03
C ALA A 32 -15.80 -3.28 4.48
N LYS A 33 -16.75 -4.17 4.83
CA LYS A 33 -16.81 -4.78 6.17
C LYS A 33 -15.62 -5.70 6.47
N ALA A 34 -15.18 -6.49 5.49
CA ALA A 34 -14.01 -7.36 5.66
C ALA A 34 -12.73 -6.56 5.92
N ILE A 35 -12.55 -5.44 5.19
CA ILE A 35 -11.43 -4.52 5.41
C ILE A 35 -11.51 -3.87 6.80
N ASP A 36 -12.67 -3.34 7.18
CA ASP A 36 -12.84 -2.64 8.46
C ASP A 36 -12.81 -3.58 9.68
N ALA A 37 -13.03 -4.88 9.48
CA ALA A 37 -12.91 -5.91 10.51
C ALA A 37 -11.45 -6.33 10.79
N CYS A 38 -10.46 -5.87 9.99
CA CYS A 38 -9.06 -6.21 10.21
C CYS A 38 -8.46 -5.46 11.41
N ASP A 39 -7.61 -6.14 12.19
CA ASP A 39 -6.89 -5.57 13.34
C ASP A 39 -5.92 -4.44 12.93
N LEU A 40 -5.42 -4.49 11.69
CA LEU A 40 -4.57 -3.47 11.07
C LEU A 40 -5.02 -3.21 9.62
N VAL A 41 -4.99 -1.95 9.20
CA VAL A 41 -5.43 -1.52 7.86
C VAL A 41 -4.40 -0.56 7.30
N ILE A 42 -3.74 -0.98 6.23
CA ILE A 42 -2.71 -0.25 5.52
C ILE A 42 -3.30 0.28 4.21
N ARG A 43 -3.19 1.59 4.00
CA ARG A 43 -3.55 2.27 2.76
C ARG A 43 -2.31 2.81 2.07
N VAL A 44 -2.41 3.17 0.79
CA VAL A 44 -1.26 3.67 0.02
C VAL A 44 -1.49 5.03 -0.64
N ASN A 45 -0.46 5.87 -0.67
CA ASN A 45 -0.45 7.16 -1.38
C ASN A 45 -1.73 8.00 -1.12
N GLY A 46 -2.37 8.51 -2.19
CA GLY A 46 -3.58 9.32 -2.17
C GLY A 46 -4.86 8.48 -2.02
N PHE A 47 -4.87 7.53 -1.08
CA PHE A 47 -5.99 6.61 -0.88
C PHE A 47 -7.33 7.34 -0.67
N VAL A 48 -8.41 6.57 -0.85
CA VAL A 48 -9.78 6.97 -0.49
C VAL A 48 -10.35 6.02 0.55
N VAL A 49 -11.35 6.50 1.28
CA VAL A 49 -12.15 5.70 2.22
C VAL A 49 -13.63 6.00 2.04
N ASP A 50 -14.48 5.08 2.48
CA ASP A 50 -15.92 5.24 2.45
C ASP A 50 -16.34 6.45 3.31
N GLU A 51 -17.20 7.30 2.74
CA GLU A 51 -17.74 8.47 3.44
C GLU A 51 -19.00 8.13 4.22
N PRO A 52 -19.27 8.79 5.37
CA PRO A 52 -20.52 8.61 6.10
C PRO A 52 -21.75 8.83 5.20
N GLY A 53 -22.61 7.82 5.09
CA GLY A 53 -23.80 7.85 4.24
C GLY A 53 -23.54 7.67 2.73
N GLY A 54 -22.29 7.49 2.32
CA GLY A 54 -21.91 7.15 0.95
C GLY A 54 -21.96 5.64 0.65
N PRO A 55 -21.66 5.23 -0.58
CA PRO A 55 -21.57 3.82 -0.96
C PRO A 55 -20.43 3.11 -0.22
N GLU A 56 -20.71 1.95 0.38
CA GLU A 56 -19.70 1.09 0.98
C GLU A 56 -18.87 0.41 -0.11
N THR A 57 -17.57 0.69 -0.16
CA THR A 57 -16.66 0.25 -1.22
C THR A 57 -15.39 -0.36 -0.65
N VAL A 58 -14.64 0.39 0.17
CA VAL A 58 -13.31 -0.02 0.64
C VAL A 58 -13.14 0.09 2.15
N GLY A 59 -14.22 0.37 2.88
CA GLY A 59 -14.18 0.61 4.31
C GLY A 59 -13.67 2.01 4.65
N SER A 60 -13.76 2.33 5.94
CA SER A 60 -13.47 3.65 6.51
C SER A 60 -12.14 3.70 7.28
N ARG A 61 -11.61 2.54 7.67
CA ARG A 61 -10.47 2.46 8.60
C ARG A 61 -9.12 2.65 7.91
N VAL A 62 -8.23 3.31 8.65
CA VAL A 62 -6.84 3.60 8.26
C VAL A 62 -5.98 3.67 9.52
N HIS A 63 -5.01 2.77 9.63
CA HIS A 63 -4.03 2.77 10.71
C HIS A 63 -2.67 3.25 10.20
N VAL A 64 -2.28 2.78 9.01
CA VAL A 64 -0.97 3.05 8.40
C VAL A 64 -1.18 3.52 6.97
N VAL A 65 -0.39 4.51 6.55
CA VAL A 65 -0.33 5.00 5.17
C VAL A 65 1.10 4.79 4.66
N VAL A 66 1.26 3.92 3.67
CA VAL A 66 2.54 3.75 2.96
C VAL A 66 2.53 4.64 1.73
N PHE A 67 3.49 5.55 1.59
CA PHE A 67 3.47 6.53 0.51
C PHE A 67 4.87 6.78 -0.05
N ASN A 68 4.93 7.33 -1.25
CA ASN A 68 6.16 7.85 -1.87
C ASN A 68 6.05 9.38 -2.05
N ARG A 69 7.14 10.04 -2.47
CA ARG A 69 7.18 11.50 -2.64
C ARG A 69 6.33 12.02 -3.80
N ALA A 70 5.99 11.17 -4.76
CA ALA A 70 5.09 11.51 -5.86
C ALA A 70 3.60 11.41 -5.48
N VAL A 71 3.28 11.16 -4.21
CA VAL A 71 1.90 11.14 -3.69
C VAL A 71 1.14 12.40 -4.13
N ARG A 72 -0.15 12.25 -4.43
CA ARG A 72 -1.07 13.36 -4.66
C ARG A 72 -1.86 13.66 -3.40
N ALA A 73 -2.07 14.95 -3.13
CA ALA A 73 -2.87 15.39 -2.00
C ALA A 73 -4.34 14.98 -2.21
N THR A 74 -4.90 14.22 -1.27
CA THR A 74 -6.35 13.97 -1.18
C THR A 74 -6.85 14.37 0.20
N LYS A 75 -8.14 14.70 0.31
CA LYS A 75 -8.74 15.01 1.62
C LYS A 75 -8.56 13.87 2.63
N HIS A 76 -8.50 12.62 2.17
CA HIS A 76 -8.42 11.44 3.02
C HIS A 76 -7.04 11.29 3.65
N VAL A 77 -5.97 11.65 2.92
CA VAL A 77 -4.60 11.67 3.46
C VAL A 77 -4.51 12.55 4.70
N PHE A 78 -5.26 13.65 4.77
CA PHE A 78 -5.19 14.60 5.89
C PHE A 78 -6.30 14.45 6.93
N ARG A 79 -7.41 13.79 6.62
CA ARG A 79 -8.46 13.58 7.62
C ARG A 79 -7.89 12.74 8.78
N ASP A 80 -7.91 13.24 10.01
CA ASP A 80 -7.38 12.55 11.19
C ASP A 80 -5.90 12.08 11.09
N TYR A 81 -5.05 12.78 10.31
CA TYR A 81 -3.66 12.33 10.05
C TYR A 81 -2.85 12.08 11.33
N ARG A 82 -3.13 12.81 12.41
CA ARG A 82 -2.40 12.64 13.68
C ARG A 82 -2.58 11.26 14.35
N LYS A 83 -3.60 10.49 13.95
CA LYS A 83 -3.90 9.16 14.50
C LYS A 83 -3.26 8.03 13.70
N ARG A 84 -2.47 8.34 12.67
CA ARG A 84 -1.96 7.35 11.71
C ARG A 84 -0.45 7.34 11.68
N LEU A 85 0.09 6.19 11.32
CA LEU A 85 1.49 6.05 10.99
C LEU A 85 1.70 6.30 9.50
N TYR A 86 2.63 7.17 9.14
CA TYR A 86 3.01 7.42 7.76
C TYR A 86 4.38 6.79 7.51
N LEU A 87 4.44 5.85 6.57
CA LEU A 87 5.64 5.15 6.15
C LEU A 87 6.06 5.64 4.77
N LEU A 88 7.21 6.30 4.70
CA LEU A 88 7.74 6.82 3.44
C LEU A 88 8.63 5.75 2.79
N VAL A 89 8.21 5.22 1.64
CA VAL A 89 9.04 4.34 0.81
C VAL A 89 9.80 5.16 -0.21
N GLU A 90 11.10 4.94 -0.32
CA GLU A 90 11.98 5.71 -1.21
C GLU A 90 12.99 4.79 -1.94
N PRO A 91 12.51 3.79 -2.70
CA PRO A 91 13.38 2.85 -3.40
C PRO A 91 14.32 3.58 -4.39
N GLY A 92 13.84 4.64 -5.03
CA GLY A 92 14.63 5.41 -5.99
C GLY A 92 15.75 6.23 -5.35
N ARG A 93 15.81 6.37 -4.01
CA ARG A 93 16.95 6.99 -3.30
C ARG A 93 18.24 6.19 -3.42
N MET A 94 18.16 4.93 -3.83
CA MET A 94 19.35 4.15 -4.20
C MET A 94 19.99 4.63 -5.51
N HIS A 95 19.31 5.46 -6.31
CA HIS A 95 19.74 5.86 -7.65
C HIS A 95 19.70 7.37 -7.88
N TRP A 96 18.53 8.01 -7.77
CA TRP A 96 18.34 9.38 -8.26
C TRP A 96 17.17 10.17 -7.64
N GLU A 97 16.35 9.58 -6.75
CA GLU A 97 15.15 10.29 -6.25
C GLU A 97 15.49 11.54 -5.40
N PRO A 98 14.85 12.70 -5.67
CA PRO A 98 15.01 13.91 -4.88
C PRO A 98 14.56 13.78 -3.41
N GLU A 99 15.13 14.63 -2.55
CA GLU A 99 14.83 14.69 -1.10
C GLU A 99 13.63 15.55 -0.74
N ASP A 100 13.10 16.29 -1.71
CA ASP A 100 12.05 17.25 -1.44
C ASP A 100 10.75 16.53 -1.10
N ILE A 101 10.15 16.91 0.03
CA ILE A 101 8.77 16.55 0.33
C ILE A 101 7.86 17.46 -0.50
N PRO A 102 6.65 17.01 -0.90
CA PRO A 102 5.71 17.89 -1.55
C PRO A 102 5.49 19.16 -0.72
N GLY A 103 5.56 20.35 -1.33
CA GLY A 103 5.46 21.62 -0.59
C GLY A 103 4.13 21.84 0.14
N TRP A 104 3.11 21.04 -0.16
CA TRP A 104 1.83 21.02 0.54
C TRP A 104 1.80 20.08 1.76
N TRP A 105 2.85 19.29 2.00
CA TRP A 105 2.91 18.34 3.11
C TRP A 105 2.85 19.11 4.45
N PRO A 106 1.98 18.71 5.41
CA PRO A 106 1.86 19.44 6.66
C PRO A 106 3.16 19.42 7.47
N GLY A 107 3.62 20.59 7.91
CA GLY A 107 4.87 20.69 8.69
C GLY A 107 4.84 20.01 10.06
N ASP A 108 3.65 19.72 10.58
CA ASP A 108 3.44 18.96 11.83
C ASP A 108 3.16 17.47 11.60
N LEU A 109 3.14 17.01 10.35
CA LEU A 109 2.98 15.61 9.98
C LEU A 109 4.34 14.98 9.67
N GLY A 110 4.87 14.24 10.64
CA GLY A 110 6.07 13.42 10.42
C GLY A 110 5.78 12.16 9.60
N PHE A 111 6.84 11.50 9.15
CA PHE A 111 6.81 10.18 8.54
C PHE A 111 8.04 9.37 8.99
N VAL A 112 7.96 8.06 8.86
CA VAL A 112 9.06 7.14 9.14
C VAL A 112 9.56 6.57 7.82
N PRO A 113 10.83 6.83 7.45
CA PRO A 113 11.42 6.22 6.26
C PRO A 113 11.44 4.69 6.38
N VAL A 114 11.05 4.00 5.31
CA VAL A 114 11.14 2.55 5.21
C VAL A 114 12.55 2.18 4.71
N PRO A 115 13.31 1.38 5.46
CA PRO A 115 14.68 1.04 5.10
C PRO A 115 14.75 0.18 3.83
N ASN A 116 15.39 0.70 2.77
CA ASN A 116 15.56 -0.02 1.51
C ASN A 116 16.27 -1.38 1.69
N ARG A 117 17.26 -1.45 2.58
CA ARG A 117 18.01 -2.69 2.85
C ARG A 117 17.16 -3.81 3.46
N GLU A 118 16.19 -3.46 4.29
CA GLU A 118 15.40 -4.45 5.06
C GLU A 118 14.04 -4.75 4.41
N VAL A 119 13.57 -3.89 3.51
CA VAL A 119 12.23 -4.02 2.92
C VAL A 119 12.28 -4.06 1.39
N VAL A 120 12.85 -3.03 0.76
CA VAL A 120 12.84 -2.91 -0.71
C VAL A 120 13.68 -4.01 -1.34
N LEU A 121 14.93 -4.17 -0.92
CA LEU A 121 15.85 -5.14 -1.53
C LEU A 121 15.38 -6.59 -1.34
N PRO A 122 14.88 -7.03 -0.15
CA PRO A 122 14.28 -8.35 -0.02
C PRO A 122 13.06 -8.58 -0.91
N LEU A 123 12.21 -7.57 -1.12
CA LEU A 123 11.10 -7.68 -2.07
C LEU A 123 11.61 -7.77 -3.52
N SER A 124 12.62 -7.00 -3.87
CA SER A 124 13.29 -7.07 -5.18
C SER A 124 13.84 -8.46 -5.44
N ASP A 125 14.53 -9.06 -4.47
CA ASP A 125 15.04 -10.42 -4.54
C ASP A 125 13.90 -11.43 -4.77
N ALA A 126 12.79 -11.29 -4.03
CA ALA A 126 11.61 -12.14 -4.17
C ALA A 126 10.92 -12.01 -5.54
N LEU A 127 11.03 -10.85 -6.19
CA LEU A 127 10.50 -10.59 -7.52
C LEU A 127 11.50 -10.87 -8.65
N GLY A 128 12.76 -11.17 -8.34
CA GLY A 128 13.84 -11.30 -9.31
C GLY A 128 14.18 -9.98 -10.00
N LEU A 129 14.05 -8.85 -9.31
CA LEU A 129 14.36 -7.52 -9.84
C LEU A 129 15.83 -7.15 -9.59
N PRO A 130 16.59 -6.73 -10.63
CA PRO A 130 17.94 -6.18 -10.48
C PRO A 130 17.89 -4.73 -9.97
N SER A 131 17.27 -4.52 -8.81
CA SER A 131 16.99 -3.19 -8.27
C SER A 131 18.25 -2.41 -7.91
N ARG A 132 19.38 -3.07 -7.65
CA ARG A 132 20.62 -2.37 -7.29
C ARG A 132 21.29 -1.75 -8.51
N GLU A 133 21.12 -2.36 -9.67
CA GLU A 133 21.82 -2.01 -10.90
C GLU A 133 20.94 -1.19 -11.84
N GLU A 134 19.66 -1.54 -11.98
CA GLU A 134 18.80 -1.05 -13.07
C GLU A 134 17.76 -0.01 -12.63
N GLY A 135 17.72 0.36 -11.34
CA GLY A 135 16.71 1.31 -10.84
C GLY A 135 15.28 0.80 -11.03
N LEU A 136 15.08 -0.52 -10.90
CA LEU A 136 13.76 -1.14 -10.92
C LEU A 136 13.27 -1.33 -9.50
N TRP A 137 12.00 -1.08 -9.23
CA TRP A 137 11.40 -1.35 -7.91
C TRP A 137 9.90 -1.55 -8.01
N SER A 138 9.36 -2.21 -6.99
CA SER A 138 7.94 -2.49 -6.90
C SER A 138 7.11 -1.24 -6.65
N THR A 139 5.84 -1.29 -7.05
CA THR A 139 4.86 -0.26 -6.70
C THR A 139 4.69 -0.12 -5.18
N THR A 140 4.23 1.05 -4.72
CA THR A 140 3.92 1.30 -3.30
C THR A 140 2.92 0.28 -2.74
N GLY A 141 1.94 -0.14 -3.54
CA GLY A 141 0.98 -1.18 -3.17
C GLY A 141 1.65 -2.51 -2.83
N THR A 142 2.53 -2.99 -3.70
CA THR A 142 3.28 -4.25 -3.48
C THR A 142 4.21 -4.14 -2.28
N LEU A 143 4.88 -3.00 -2.10
CA LEU A 143 5.69 -2.74 -0.90
C LEU A 143 4.85 -2.78 0.38
N ALA A 144 3.66 -2.19 0.39
CA ALA A 144 2.75 -2.23 1.53
C ALA A 144 2.29 -3.67 1.85
N ALA A 145 1.96 -4.46 0.81
CA ALA A 145 1.59 -5.86 0.95
C ALA A 145 2.76 -6.71 1.48
N TRP A 146 3.97 -6.45 1.01
CA TRP A 146 5.20 -7.07 1.50
C TRP A 146 5.48 -6.72 2.97
N ILE A 147 5.37 -5.45 3.35
CA ILE A 147 5.51 -4.99 4.75
C ILE A 147 4.51 -5.73 5.65
N ALA A 148 3.25 -5.82 5.25
CA ALA A 148 2.21 -6.53 6.01
C ALA A 148 2.59 -8.01 6.21
N ARG A 149 2.87 -8.72 5.11
CA ARG A 149 3.15 -10.16 5.12
C ARG A 149 4.41 -10.53 5.90
N THR A 150 5.46 -9.72 5.81
CA THR A 150 6.74 -9.99 6.50
C THR A 150 6.72 -9.53 7.95
N SER A 151 5.93 -8.52 8.30
CA SER A 151 5.81 -8.06 9.69
C SER A 151 4.91 -8.97 10.54
N PHE A 152 3.87 -9.54 9.93
CA PHE A 152 2.88 -10.38 10.60
C PHE A 152 2.63 -11.67 9.81
N PRO A 153 3.61 -12.60 9.74
CA PRO A 153 3.55 -13.78 8.86
C PRO A 153 2.47 -14.80 9.24
N HIS A 154 1.89 -14.69 10.44
CA HIS A 154 0.82 -15.55 10.94
C HIS A 154 -0.56 -14.86 10.93
N ALA A 155 -0.63 -13.61 10.46
CA ALA A 155 -1.90 -12.91 10.31
C ALA A 155 -2.53 -13.27 8.97
N SER A 156 -3.85 -13.40 8.94
CA SER A 156 -4.60 -13.47 7.69
C SER A 156 -4.48 -12.12 6.96
N LEU A 157 -4.20 -12.18 5.66
CA LEU A 157 -3.95 -11.00 4.84
C LEU A 157 -5.12 -10.76 3.89
N VAL A 158 -5.73 -9.58 3.96
CA VAL A 158 -6.78 -9.15 3.03
C VAL A 158 -6.17 -8.15 2.06
N LEU A 159 -6.24 -8.43 0.76
CA LEU A 159 -5.78 -7.55 -0.30
C LEU A 159 -6.98 -7.00 -1.07
N SER A 160 -6.94 -5.73 -1.44
CA SER A 160 -7.94 -5.12 -2.32
C SER A 160 -7.36 -3.95 -3.10
N GLY A 161 -7.91 -3.65 -4.28
CA GLY A 161 -7.54 -2.47 -5.05
C GLY A 161 -6.21 -2.57 -5.79
N PHE A 162 -5.85 -3.77 -6.26
CA PHE A 162 -4.61 -4.06 -7.00
C PHE A 162 -4.92 -4.43 -8.46
N SER A 163 -5.05 -3.43 -9.34
CA SER A 163 -5.50 -3.65 -10.72
C SER A 163 -4.58 -4.56 -11.53
N PHE A 164 -3.28 -4.51 -11.27
CA PHE A 164 -2.27 -5.29 -11.98
C PHE A 164 -2.26 -6.79 -11.65
N ILE A 165 -3.04 -7.23 -10.65
CA ILE A 165 -3.30 -8.66 -10.44
C ILE A 165 -4.20 -9.20 -11.57
N ASP A 166 -5.24 -8.43 -11.94
CA ASP A 166 -6.20 -8.82 -12.96
C ASP A 166 -5.78 -8.36 -14.38
N ASP A 167 -5.09 -7.22 -14.49
CA ASP A 167 -4.52 -6.70 -15.74
C ASP A 167 -3.00 -6.46 -15.63
N PRO A 168 -2.16 -7.50 -15.81
CA PRO A 168 -0.71 -7.39 -15.64
C PRO A 168 0.00 -6.61 -16.76
N VAL A 169 -0.71 -6.22 -17.83
CA VAL A 169 -0.14 -5.52 -18.99
C VAL A 169 -0.62 -4.06 -19.11
N GLN A 170 -1.40 -3.60 -18.14
CA GLN A 170 -1.86 -2.22 -18.10
C GLN A 170 -0.69 -1.23 -18.19
N THR A 171 -0.94 -0.10 -18.84
CA THR A 171 0.08 0.95 -19.06
C THR A 171 -0.23 2.23 -18.30
N HIS A 172 -1.40 2.29 -17.65
CA HIS A 172 -1.88 3.44 -16.90
C HIS A 172 -2.56 2.97 -15.61
N TRP A 173 -2.51 3.83 -14.60
CA TRP A 173 -3.25 3.74 -13.36
C TRP A 173 -4.47 4.63 -13.44
N GLU A 174 -5.64 4.07 -13.15
CA GLU A 174 -6.78 4.86 -12.70
C GLU A 174 -6.78 4.82 -11.17
N HIS A 175 -6.87 5.98 -10.52
CA HIS A 175 -6.91 6.07 -9.06
C HIS A 175 -8.32 6.38 -8.58
N ALA A 176 -8.70 5.80 -7.46
CA ALA A 176 -10.01 6.01 -6.83
C ALA A 176 -10.27 7.47 -6.41
N ALA A 177 -9.21 8.28 -6.29
CA ALA A 177 -9.30 9.72 -6.06
C ALA A 177 -9.66 10.53 -7.33
N GLY A 178 -9.70 9.88 -8.50
CA GLY A 178 -10.13 10.46 -9.78
C GLY A 178 -8.99 10.96 -10.69
N ASP A 179 -7.72 10.80 -10.28
CA ASP A 179 -6.56 11.06 -11.13
C ASP A 179 -6.06 9.79 -11.83
N SER A 180 -5.25 9.98 -12.87
CA SER A 180 -4.58 8.88 -13.57
C SER A 180 -3.13 9.23 -13.89
N CYS A 181 -2.29 8.22 -14.01
CA CYS A 181 -0.91 8.39 -14.46
C CYS A 181 -0.39 7.15 -15.19
N ILE A 182 0.69 7.31 -15.95
CA ILE A 182 1.35 6.18 -16.62
C ILE A 182 1.98 5.24 -15.59
N VAL A 183 2.06 3.95 -15.93
CA VAL A 183 2.89 3.00 -15.19
C VAL A 183 4.35 3.39 -15.41
N GLY A 184 5.05 3.70 -14.32
CA GLY A 184 6.45 4.07 -14.36
C GLY A 184 7.33 2.96 -14.94
N PRO A 185 8.34 3.29 -15.77
CA PRO A 185 9.24 2.30 -16.38
C PRO A 185 10.07 1.50 -15.37
N GLU A 186 10.18 1.97 -14.12
CA GLU A 186 10.80 1.28 -12.99
C GLU A 186 10.03 0.04 -12.53
N HIS A 187 8.71 -0.02 -12.80
CA HIS A 187 7.84 -1.06 -12.26
C HIS A 187 7.81 -2.30 -13.15
N ARG A 188 7.60 -3.46 -12.52
CA ARG A 188 7.40 -4.75 -13.20
C ARG A 188 6.09 -5.34 -12.72
N ILE A 189 5.00 -4.62 -13.01
CA ILE A 189 3.67 -4.89 -12.47
C ILE A 189 3.15 -6.30 -12.77
N ALA A 190 3.57 -6.92 -13.88
CA ALA A 190 3.24 -8.30 -14.18
C ALA A 190 3.89 -9.28 -13.19
N ALA A 191 5.14 -9.03 -12.77
CA ALA A 191 5.84 -9.84 -11.77
C ALA A 191 5.23 -9.61 -10.39
N GLU A 192 4.93 -8.36 -10.06
CA GLU A 192 4.26 -7.99 -8.81
C GLU A 192 2.87 -8.65 -8.68
N GLY A 193 2.07 -8.60 -9.74
CA GLY A 193 0.75 -9.21 -9.78
C GLY A 193 0.80 -10.72 -9.58
N ARG A 194 1.75 -11.40 -10.24
CA ARG A 194 1.98 -12.84 -10.04
C ARG A 194 2.40 -13.17 -8.61
N LEU A 195 3.25 -12.35 -7.98
CA LEU A 195 3.64 -12.55 -6.59
C LEU A 195 2.42 -12.47 -5.67
N LEU A 196 1.62 -11.40 -5.79
CA LEU A 196 0.43 -11.21 -4.94
C LEU A 196 -0.63 -12.29 -5.21
N ASP A 197 -0.88 -12.65 -6.47
CA ASP A 197 -1.79 -13.73 -6.84
C ASP A 197 -1.34 -15.07 -6.26
N SER A 198 -0.04 -15.36 -6.26
CA SER A 198 0.50 -16.60 -5.68
C SER A 198 0.19 -16.73 -4.19
N TRP A 199 0.08 -15.62 -3.46
CA TRP A 199 -0.28 -15.61 -2.04
C TRP A 199 -1.74 -16.01 -1.82
N THR A 200 -2.64 -15.62 -2.72
CA THR A 200 -4.06 -16.02 -2.64
C THR A 200 -4.25 -17.53 -2.85
N LYS A 201 -3.30 -18.16 -3.53
CA LYS A 201 -3.27 -19.62 -3.77
C LYS A 201 -2.58 -20.37 -2.64
N THR A 202 -1.83 -19.68 -1.79
CA THR A 202 -0.96 -20.29 -0.77
C THR A 202 -1.04 -19.54 0.57
N GLY A 203 -1.79 -20.11 1.51
CA GLY A 203 -1.91 -19.60 2.88
C GLY A 203 -3.21 -18.83 3.13
N GLU A 204 -3.16 -17.95 4.13
CA GLU A 204 -4.33 -17.19 4.62
C GLU A 204 -4.41 -15.80 3.95
N THR A 205 -4.28 -15.72 2.63
CA THR A 205 -4.44 -14.46 1.89
C THR A 205 -5.72 -14.47 1.07
N GLU A 206 -6.57 -13.48 1.27
CA GLU A 206 -7.80 -13.27 0.50
C GLU A 206 -7.65 -12.02 -0.37
N LEU A 207 -8.02 -12.13 -1.66
CA LEU A 207 -8.11 -10.99 -2.57
C LEU A 207 -9.58 -10.63 -2.80
N LEU A 208 -9.97 -9.44 -2.35
CA LEU A 208 -11.30 -8.88 -2.51
C LEU A 208 -11.30 -7.86 -3.67
N ARG A 209 -11.98 -8.25 -4.75
CA ARG A 209 -12.17 -7.43 -5.97
C ARG A 209 -13.35 -6.49 -5.82
#